data_AF-A0A2K1KIR1-F1
#
_entry.id   AF-A0A2K1KIR1-F1
#
_cell.length_a   1.000
_cell.length_b   1.000
_cell.length_c   1.000
_cell.angle_alpha   90.00
_cell.angle_beta   90.00
_cell.angle_gamma   90.00
#
_symmetry.space_group_name_H-M   'P 1'
#
loop_
_entity.id
_entity.type
_entity.pdbx_description
1 polymer ?
#
loop_
_entity_poly.entity_id
_entity_poly.type
_entity_poly.pdbx_seq_one_letter_code
_entity_poly.pdbx_strand_id
1 'polypeptide(L)'
;MYAIDSLRQLAIKYLERAELANFTFQNNILNPLVVIIRSSKNSSIRALIVDFIVQMIKSKVGSIKSGWRSVFMVFTIAAYDGVVSISDVAFENVEQVVLKHFDQMVGDCIMDCDQV
;
A
#
# COMPACT_ATOMS: atom_id res chain seq x y z
N MET A 1 -4.37 13.95 -13.36
CA MET A 1 -5.23 13.58 -12.22
C MET A 1 -6.02 12.32 -12.54
N TYR A 2 -6.81 12.28 -13.63
CA TYR A 2 -7.64 11.13 -14.03
C TYR A 2 -6.98 9.74 -14.00
N ALA A 3 -5.75 9.58 -14.50
CA ALA A 3 -5.08 8.28 -14.51
C ALA A 3 -4.79 7.72 -13.09
N ILE A 4 -4.45 8.60 -12.14
CA ILE A 4 -4.20 8.21 -10.75
C ILE A 4 -5.53 7.80 -10.08
N ASP A 5 -6.61 8.51 -10.37
CA ASP A 5 -7.94 8.17 -9.87
C ASP A 5 -8.46 6.85 -10.46
N SER A 6 -8.21 6.58 -11.75
CA SER A 6 -8.52 5.30 -12.38
C SER A 6 -7.73 4.16 -11.74
N LEU A 7 -6.43 4.36 -11.47
CA LEU A 7 -5.59 3.37 -10.76
C LEU A 7 -6.12 3.11 -9.34
N ARG A 8 -6.51 4.17 -8.63
CA ARG A 8 -7.12 4.08 -7.29
C ARG A 8 -8.40 3.25 -7.32
N GLN A 9 -9.33 3.57 -8.22
CA GLN A 9 -10.58 2.83 -8.36
C GLN A 9 -10.34 1.36 -8.71
N LEU A 10 -9.37 1.10 -9.59
CA LEU A 10 -9.00 -0.25 -9.97
C LEU A 10 -8.48 -1.03 -8.76
N ALA A 11 -7.49 -0.50 -8.05
CA ALA A 11 -6.90 -1.12 -6.87
C ALA A 11 -7.95 -1.43 -5.79
N ILE A 12 -8.88 -0.52 -5.52
CA ILE A 12 -9.98 -0.76 -4.56
C ILE A 12 -10.88 -1.93 -5.02
N LYS A 13 -11.27 -1.96 -6.30
CA LYS A 13 -12.09 -3.07 -6.85
C LYS A 13 -11.37 -4.42 -6.80
N TYR A 14 -10.05 -4.44 -6.93
CA TYR A 14 -9.28 -5.68 -6.84
C TYR A 14 -9.10 -6.16 -5.40
N LEU A 15 -9.00 -5.25 -4.43
CA LEU A 15 -9.02 -5.60 -3.01
C LEU A 15 -10.38 -6.17 -2.57
N GLU A 16 -11.48 -5.82 -3.24
CA GLU A 16 -12.80 -6.43 -2.97
C GLU A 16 -12.89 -7.89 -3.39
N ARG A 17 -11.96 -8.38 -4.23
CA ARG A 17 -11.91 -9.78 -4.61
C ARG A 17 -11.06 -10.53 -3.61
N ALA A 18 -11.62 -11.60 -3.05
CA ALA A 18 -10.86 -12.49 -2.17
C ALA A 18 -9.64 -13.03 -2.92
N GLU A 19 -8.46 -12.83 -2.33
CA GLU A 19 -7.23 -13.44 -2.82
C GLU A 19 -7.22 -14.91 -2.43
N LEU A 20 -7.14 -15.78 -3.44
CA LEU A 20 -7.00 -17.22 -3.25
C LEU A 20 -5.62 -17.49 -2.64
N ALA A 21 -5.53 -18.49 -1.77
CA ALA A 21 -4.27 -18.95 -1.21
C ALA A 21 -3.24 -19.21 -2.32
N ASN A 22 -1.99 -18.77 -2.13
CA ASN A 22 -0.85 -18.86 -3.05
C ASN A 22 -0.87 -17.90 -4.27
N PHE A 23 -1.80 -16.95 -4.34
CA PHE A 23 -1.74 -15.88 -5.35
C PHE A 23 -1.32 -14.57 -4.70
N THR A 24 -0.43 -13.83 -5.37
CA THR A 24 0.03 -12.50 -4.92
C THR A 24 -0.40 -11.40 -5.89
N PHE A 25 -1.62 -11.49 -6.42
CA PHE A 25 -2.11 -10.56 -7.43
C PHE A 25 -2.26 -9.15 -6.86
N GLN A 26 -2.63 -9.00 -5.58
CA GLN A 26 -2.79 -7.68 -4.97
C GLN A 26 -1.46 -6.93 -4.99
N ASN A 27 -0.36 -7.61 -4.65
CA ASN A 27 0.99 -7.05 -4.77
C ASN A 27 1.32 -6.60 -6.20
N ASN A 28 0.99 -7.42 -7.21
CA ASN A 28 1.25 -7.08 -8.61
C ASN A 28 0.44 -5.86 -9.10
N ILE A 29 -0.81 -5.72 -8.65
CA ILE A 29 -1.69 -4.61 -9.02
C ILE A 29 -1.29 -3.31 -8.34
N LEU A 30 -0.73 -3.38 -7.13
CA LEU A 30 -0.26 -2.22 -6.38
C LEU A 30 1.17 -1.80 -6.76
N ASN A 31 1.96 -2.68 -7.40
CA ASN A 31 3.32 -2.39 -7.83
C ASN A 31 3.49 -1.10 -8.69
N PRO A 32 2.56 -0.75 -9.62
CA PRO A 32 2.62 0.54 -10.32
C PRO A 32 2.68 1.75 -9.38
N LEU A 33 2.05 1.71 -8.20
CA LEU A 33 2.10 2.80 -7.22
C LEU A 33 3.50 2.96 -6.63
N VAL A 34 4.16 1.83 -6.33
CA VAL A 34 5.54 1.79 -5.86
C VAL A 34 6.48 2.39 -6.90
N VAL A 35 6.27 2.08 -8.18
CA VAL A 35 7.06 2.64 -9.28
C VAL A 35 6.82 4.15 -9.43
N ILE A 36 5.57 4.60 -9.34
CA ILE A 36 5.20 6.02 -9.51
C ILE A 36 5.80 6.87 -8.37
N ILE A 37 5.64 6.48 -7.10
CA ILE A 37 6.17 7.26 -5.98
C ILE A 37 7.71 7.36 -6.03
N ARG A 38 8.39 6.27 -6.45
CA ARG A 38 9.85 6.24 -6.60
C ARG A 38 10.36 7.11 -7.74
N SER A 39 9.66 7.13 -8.87
CA SER A 39 10.12 7.80 -10.09
C SER A 39 9.67 9.27 -10.19
N SER A 40 8.61 9.65 -9.47
CA SER A 40 8.04 10.99 -9.55
C SER A 40 8.88 12.04 -8.82
N LYS A 41 9.38 13.02 -9.57
CA LYS A 41 10.00 14.23 -9.00
C LYS A 41 8.96 15.21 -8.42
N ASN A 42 7.68 15.07 -8.80
CA ASN A 42 6.60 15.94 -8.33
C ASN A 42 6.09 15.49 -6.96
N SER A 43 6.28 16.33 -5.94
CA SER A 43 5.85 16.07 -4.55
C SER A 43 4.34 15.93 -4.42
N SER A 44 3.54 16.69 -5.16
CA SER A 44 2.08 16.54 -5.15
C SER A 44 1.65 15.14 -5.62
N ILE A 45 2.33 14.57 -6.62
CA ILE A 45 2.04 13.20 -7.06
C ILE A 45 2.42 12.20 -5.97
N ARG A 46 3.59 12.35 -5.34
CA ARG A 46 4.03 11.45 -4.26
C ARG A 46 3.06 11.50 -3.07
N ALA A 47 2.64 12.69 -2.65
CA ALA A 47 1.61 12.88 -1.63
C ALA A 47 0.29 12.20 -2.00
N LEU A 48 -0.18 12.35 -3.25
CA LEU A 48 -1.40 11.69 -3.72
C LEU A 48 -1.34 10.16 -3.67
N ILE A 49 -0.17 9.57 -3.89
CA ILE A 49 0.04 8.12 -3.76
C ILE A 49 -0.02 7.70 -2.29
N VAL A 50 0.62 8.45 -1.38
CA VAL A 50 0.56 8.18 0.06
C VAL A 50 -0.86 8.30 0.59
N ASP A 51 -1.57 9.38 0.26
CA ASP A 51 -2.97 9.58 0.63
C ASP A 51 -3.87 8.46 0.11
N PHE A 52 -3.58 7.95 -1.10
CA PHE A 52 -4.31 6.82 -1.64
C PHE A 52 -4.10 5.56 -0.79
N ILE A 53 -2.85 5.22 -0.45
CA ILE A 53 -2.54 4.05 0.39
C ILE A 53 -3.21 4.18 1.76
N VAL A 54 -3.17 5.35 2.39
CA VAL A 54 -3.83 5.61 3.68
C VAL A 54 -5.34 5.38 3.58
N GLN A 55 -6.00 5.91 2.55
CA GLN A 55 -7.43 5.70 2.32
C GLN A 55 -7.76 4.24 2.04
N MET A 56 -6.91 3.55 1.28
CA MET A 56 -7.07 2.14 0.95
C MET A 56 -7.04 1.27 2.20
N ILE A 57 -6.09 1.50 3.11
CA ILE A 57 -6.02 0.81 4.39
C ILE A 57 -7.28 1.10 5.21
N LYS A 58 -7.64 2.38 5.40
CA LYS A 58 -8.83 2.76 6.18
C LYS A 58 -10.13 2.12 5.68
N SER A 59 -10.26 1.95 4.36
CA SER A 59 -11.48 1.42 3.75
C SER A 59 -11.51 -0.10 3.59
N LYS A 60 -10.34 -0.75 3.45
CA LYS A 60 -10.23 -2.15 3.02
C LYS A 60 -9.22 -2.97 3.82
N VAL A 61 -8.81 -2.57 5.03
CA VAL A 61 -7.78 -3.25 5.83
C VAL A 61 -7.96 -4.77 5.93
N GLY A 62 -9.19 -5.26 6.16
CA GLY A 62 -9.49 -6.69 6.27
C GLY A 62 -9.44 -7.46 4.95
N SER A 63 -9.37 -6.76 3.82
CA SER A 63 -9.27 -7.33 2.48
C SER A 63 -7.85 -7.25 1.89
N ILE A 64 -6.93 -6.53 2.55
CA ILE A 64 -5.53 -6.48 2.15
C ILE A 64 -4.85 -7.78 2.59
N LYS A 65 -4.29 -8.48 1.62
CA LYS A 65 -3.59 -9.76 1.74
C LYS A 65 -2.13 -9.57 1.31
N SER A 66 -1.70 -10.13 0.18
CA SER A 66 -0.36 -9.91 -0.38
C SER A 66 -0.06 -8.43 -0.69
N GLY A 67 -1.11 -7.60 -0.79
CA GLY A 67 -1.00 -6.16 -1.01
C GLY A 67 -0.24 -5.41 0.09
N TRP A 68 -0.14 -5.96 1.31
CA TRP A 68 0.61 -5.35 2.40
C TRP A 68 2.09 -5.11 2.05
N ARG A 69 2.68 -5.99 1.24
CA ARG A 69 4.05 -5.82 0.76
C ARG A 69 4.22 -4.51 -0.01
N SER A 70 3.35 -4.24 -0.97
CA SER A 70 3.38 -2.99 -1.75
C SER A 70 3.05 -1.76 -0.89
N VAL A 71 2.12 -1.88 0.05
CA VAL A 71 1.81 -0.81 1.02
C VAL A 71 3.05 -0.39 1.79
N PHE A 72 3.77 -1.36 2.37
CA PHE A 72 5.00 -1.07 3.11
C PHE A 72 6.13 -0.54 2.22
N MET A 73 6.22 -1.01 0.97
CA MET A 73 7.18 -0.43 0.03
C MET A 73 6.89 1.05 -0.26
N VAL A 74 5.61 1.43 -0.41
CA VAL A 74 5.23 2.84 -0.57
C VAL A 74 5.58 3.65 0.66
N PHE A 75 5.21 3.18 1.86
CA PHE A 75 5.56 3.89 3.10
C PHE A 75 7.06 4.00 3.33
N THR A 76 7.82 2.96 3.00
CA THR A 76 9.29 3.00 3.08
C THR A 76 9.84 4.10 2.20
N ILE A 77 9.38 4.20 0.93
CA ILE A 77 9.85 5.25 0.02
C ILE A 77 9.42 6.65 0.53
N ALA A 78 8.19 6.79 1.02
CA ALA A 78 7.66 8.04 1.55
C ALA A 78 8.35 8.50 2.84
N ALA A 79 8.81 7.57 3.68
CA ALA A 79 9.56 7.88 4.89
C ALA A 79 10.93 8.53 4.61
N TYR A 80 11.51 8.26 3.43
CA TYR A 80 12.74 8.89 2.96
C TYR A 80 12.49 10.11 2.04
N ASP A 81 11.25 10.62 1.95
CA ASP A 81 10.94 11.77 1.11
C ASP A 81 11.62 13.05 1.65
N GLY A 82 12.09 13.90 0.74
CA GLY A 82 12.66 15.21 1.10
C GLY A 82 11.60 16.21 1.60
N VAL A 83 10.32 15.93 1.39
CA VAL A 83 9.20 16.73 1.89
C VAL A 83 8.69 16.16 3.20
N VAL A 84 8.92 16.89 4.30
CA VAL A 84 8.60 16.48 5.67
C VAL A 84 7.14 16.06 5.85
N SER A 85 6.20 16.78 5.23
CA SER A 85 4.77 16.42 5.36
C SER A 85 4.43 15.05 4.76
N ILE A 86 5.19 14.57 3.77
CA ILE A 86 4.99 13.23 3.19
C ILE A 86 5.57 12.17 4.12
N SER A 87 6.76 12.41 4.67
CA SER A 87 7.38 11.48 5.62
C SER A 87 6.57 11.36 6.90
N ASP A 88 6.04 12.46 7.44
CA ASP A 88 5.22 12.46 8.66
C ASP A 88 3.97 11.59 8.48
N VAL A 89 3.26 11.75 7.37
CA VAL A 89 2.08 10.93 7.04
C VAL A 89 2.47 9.45 6.94
N ALA A 90 3.63 9.13 6.38
CA ALA A 90 4.09 7.75 6.28
C ALA A 90 4.34 7.14 7.68
N PHE A 91 5.06 7.84 8.55
CA PHE A 91 5.36 7.36 9.91
C PHE A 91 4.10 7.21 10.76
N GLU A 92 3.24 8.24 10.78
CA GLU A 92 1.99 8.21 11.55
C GLU A 92 1.11 7.02 11.14
N ASN A 93 0.96 6.79 9.83
CA ASN A 93 0.09 5.71 9.36
C ASN A 93 0.71 4.33 9.56
N VAL A 94 2.04 4.17 9.42
CA VAL A 94 2.70 2.90 9.76
C VAL A 94 2.48 2.54 11.23
N GLU A 95 2.65 3.51 12.14
CA GLU A 95 2.41 3.29 13.57
C GLU A 95 0.97 2.84 13.83
N GLN A 96 -0.02 3.56 13.27
CA GLN A 96 -1.43 3.20 13.42
C GLN A 96 -1.73 1.78 12.94
N VAL A 97 -1.11 1.38 11.83
CA VAL A 97 -1.35 0.07 11.24
C VAL A 97 -0.68 -1.04 12.05
N VAL A 98 0.55 -0.84 12.52
CA VAL A 98 1.23 -1.81 13.39
C VAL A 98 0.48 -1.98 14.71
N LEU A 99 -0.06 -0.91 15.29
CA LEU A 99 -0.77 -0.98 16.58
C LEU A 99 -2.17 -1.59 16.47
N LYS A 100 -2.88 -1.34 15.36
CA LYS A 100 -4.30 -1.70 15.23
C LYS A 100 -4.59 -2.89 14.31
N HIS A 101 -3.64 -3.22 13.44
CA HIS A 101 -3.86 -4.16 12.34
C HIS A 101 -2.77 -5.22 12.21
N PHE A 102 -1.99 -5.44 13.27
CA PHE A 102 -0.89 -6.40 13.30
C PHE A 102 -1.33 -7.82 12.88
N ASP A 103 -2.46 -8.28 13.40
CA ASP A 103 -2.97 -9.64 13.13
C ASP A 103 -3.29 -9.84 11.65
N GLN A 104 -3.83 -8.81 10.98
CA GLN A 104 -4.13 -8.84 9.54
C GLN A 104 -2.86 -8.76 8.68
N MET A 105 -1.75 -8.27 9.21
CA MET A 105 -0.47 -8.25 8.51
C MET A 105 0.27 -9.58 8.61
N VAL A 106 0.35 -10.14 9.81
CA VAL A 106 1.14 -11.34 10.09
C VAL A 106 0.55 -12.58 9.41
N GLY A 107 -0.78 -12.71 9.37
CA GLY A 107 -1.43 -13.87 8.77
C GLY A 107 -1.25 -13.98 7.25
N ASP A 108 -1.00 -12.88 6.54
CA ASP A 108 -1.03 -12.83 5.07
C ASP A 108 0.30 -12.44 4.43
N CYS A 109 1.20 -11.79 5.17
CA CYS A 109 2.53 -11.42 4.65
C CYS A 109 3.63 -12.44 4.98
N ILE A 110 3.43 -13.31 5.98
CA ILE A 110 4.46 -14.25 6.50
C ILE A 110 4.22 -15.71 6.06
N MET A 111 2.98 -16.08 5.69
CA MET A 111 2.63 -17.47 5.34
C MET A 111 3.20 -17.95 3.99
N ASP A 112 3.83 -17.06 3.19
CA ASP A 112 4.52 -17.44 1.95
C ASP A 112 5.96 -17.95 2.18
N CYS A 113 6.45 -18.00 3.43
CA CYS A 113 7.81 -18.52 3.72
C CYS A 113 7.89 -20.05 3.91
N ASP A 114 6.78 -20.78 3.99
CA ASP A 114 6.76 -22.23 4.27
C ASP A 114 6.44 -23.12 3.05
N GLN A 115 6.59 -22.60 1.82
CA GLN A 115 6.63 -23.44 0.61
C GLN A 115 8.06 -23.54 0.07
N VAL A 116 8.92 -24.24 0.84
CA VAL A 116 10.20 -24.82 0.36
C VAL A 116 10.08 -26.33 0.39
#